data_AF-A0AAV1QVI4-F1
#
_entry.id   AF-A0AAV1QVI4-F1
#
_cell.length_a   1.000
_cell.length_b   1.000
_cell.length_c   1.000
_cell.angle_alpha   90.00
_cell.angle_beta   90.00
_cell.angle_gamma   90.00
#
_symmetry.space_group_name_H-M   'P 1'
#
loop_
_entity.id
_entity.type
_entity.pdbx_description
1 polymer ?
#
loop_
_entity_poly.entity_id
_entity_poly.type
_entity_poly.pdbx_seq_one_letter_code
_entity_poly.pdbx_strand_id
1 'polypeptide(L)'
;MDEVFSRMGGRVKSSTTDSTIMSILRSKMDKAHEGVHSKEGVIARLHEISKFYELAVMQLEGCLKFVAEEAADSSLESSDEEALGDLAEIKDRLEGRLKETELAISEKDRELSERLENEMKLRQALELKERELEALRANLELETKKTEGIEEQVLSNLVIGDGKRDEGFSDLKDSVDQQVWNIKQQLDPEDEVTEGGDIMVLKA
;
A
#
# COMPACT_ATOMS: atom_id res chain seq x y z
N MET A 1 7.30 -26.45 -49.28
CA MET A 1 6.13 -27.19 -48.71
C MET A 1 5.33 -27.89 -49.79
N ASP A 2 5.30 -27.39 -51.04
CA ASP A 2 4.62 -28.08 -52.17
C ASP A 2 5.26 -29.43 -52.57
N GLU A 3 6.52 -29.64 -52.21
CA GLU A 3 7.28 -30.85 -52.55
C GLU A 3 6.89 -32.07 -51.68
N VAL A 4 6.47 -31.84 -50.42
CA VAL A 4 6.01 -32.90 -49.51
C VAL A 4 4.60 -33.36 -49.89
N PHE A 5 3.72 -32.41 -50.23
CA PHE A 5 2.36 -32.71 -50.69
C PHE A 5 2.33 -33.36 -52.08
N SER A 6 3.27 -33.01 -52.97
CA SER A 6 3.38 -33.62 -54.30
C SER A 6 3.82 -35.09 -54.25
N ARG A 7 4.57 -35.50 -53.21
CA ARG A 7 5.00 -36.90 -53.01
C ARG A 7 3.90 -37.79 -52.38
N MET A 8 2.88 -37.20 -51.77
CA MET A 8 1.71 -37.88 -51.19
C MET A 8 0.48 -37.96 -52.13
N GLY A 9 0.64 -37.59 -53.40
CA GLY A 9 -0.43 -37.31 -54.37
C GLY A 9 -1.30 -38.49 -54.85
N GLY A 10 -1.60 -39.49 -54.02
CA GLY A 10 -2.50 -40.58 -54.42
C GLY A 10 -3.19 -41.39 -53.33
N ARG A 11 -2.87 -41.21 -52.04
CA ARG A 11 -3.46 -42.05 -50.96
C ARG A 11 -4.15 -41.30 -49.85
N VAL A 12 -3.89 -40.01 -49.65
CA VAL A 12 -4.47 -39.30 -48.52
C VAL A 12 -5.85 -38.78 -48.89
N LYS A 13 -6.89 -39.44 -48.38
CA LYS A 13 -8.25 -38.87 -48.35
C LYS A 13 -8.27 -37.75 -47.31
N SER A 14 -7.68 -36.60 -47.64
CA SER A 14 -7.85 -35.40 -46.83
C SER A 14 -9.34 -35.03 -46.88
N SER A 15 -10.06 -35.27 -45.78
CA SER A 15 -11.41 -34.75 -45.60
C SER A 15 -11.36 -33.23 -45.77
N THR A 16 -12.17 -32.67 -46.67
CA THR A 16 -12.28 -31.21 -46.91
C THR A 16 -12.58 -30.43 -45.62
N THR A 17 -13.21 -31.11 -44.64
CA THR A 17 -13.51 -30.60 -43.30
C THR A 17 -12.23 -30.39 -42.48
N ASP A 18 -11.28 -31.34 -42.52
CA ASP A 18 -10.02 -31.25 -41.78
C ASP A 18 -9.14 -30.12 -42.34
N SER A 19 -9.14 -29.93 -43.66
CA SER A 19 -8.43 -28.83 -44.31
C SER A 19 -8.97 -27.45 -43.90
N THR A 20 -10.28 -27.32 -43.67
CA THR A 20 -10.89 -26.04 -43.27
C THR A 20 -10.62 -25.74 -41.81
N ILE A 21 -10.79 -26.73 -40.92
CA ILE A 21 -10.52 -26.61 -39.49
C ILE A 21 -9.05 -26.25 -39.26
N MET A 22 -8.13 -26.91 -39.97
CA MET A 22 -6.70 -26.65 -39.87
C MET A 22 -6.31 -25.24 -40.33
N SER A 23 -6.96 -24.74 -41.39
CA SER A 23 -6.76 -23.35 -41.84
C SER A 23 -7.24 -22.33 -40.80
N ILE A 24 -8.36 -22.60 -40.14
CA ILE A 24 -8.89 -21.75 -39.06
C ILE A 24 -7.93 -21.78 -37.87
N LEU A 25 -7.48 -22.97 -37.47
CA LEU A 25 -6.56 -23.16 -36.36
C LEU A 25 -5.27 -22.37 -36.58
N ARG A 26 -4.68 -22.48 -37.78
CA ARG A 26 -3.48 -21.74 -38.16
C ARG A 26 -3.68 -20.23 -38.10
N SER A 27 -4.78 -19.71 -38.64
CA SER A 27 -5.11 -18.28 -38.55
C SER A 27 -5.23 -17.80 -37.10
N LYS A 28 -5.83 -18.61 -36.22
CA LYS A 28 -5.93 -18.30 -34.78
C LYS A 28 -4.57 -18.34 -34.10
N MET A 29 -3.72 -19.30 -34.47
CA MET A 29 -2.38 -19.45 -33.93
C MET A 29 -1.47 -18.30 -34.35
N ASP A 30 -1.54 -17.87 -35.62
CA ASP A 30 -0.80 -16.71 -36.13
C ASP A 30 -1.23 -15.44 -35.38
N LYS A 31 -2.53 -15.23 -35.18
CA LYS A 31 -3.05 -14.11 -34.38
C LYS A 31 -2.55 -14.15 -32.93
N ALA A 32 -2.51 -15.33 -32.31
CA ALA A 32 -2.00 -15.48 -30.95
C ALA A 32 -0.49 -15.17 -30.89
N HIS A 33 0.27 -15.65 -31.87
CA HIS A 33 1.70 -15.39 -32.00
C HIS A 33 2.01 -13.89 -32.17
N GLU A 34 1.22 -13.16 -32.97
CA GLU A 34 1.31 -11.70 -33.05
C GLU A 34 1.05 -11.05 -31.68
N GLY A 35 0.06 -11.56 -30.94
CA GLY A 35 -0.31 -11.12 -29.60
C GLY A 35 0.79 -11.30 -28.56
N VAL A 36 1.66 -12.31 -28.70
CA VAL A 36 2.84 -12.51 -27.83
C VAL A 36 3.78 -11.30 -27.85
N HIS A 37 3.86 -10.59 -28.98
CA HIS A 37 4.69 -9.41 -29.15
C HIS A 37 3.95 -8.09 -28.85
N SER A 38 2.71 -8.15 -28.36
CA SER A 38 1.88 -6.98 -28.08
C SER A 38 2.42 -6.13 -26.91
N LYS A 39 2.16 -4.83 -27.00
CA LYS A 39 2.48 -3.85 -25.95
C LYS A 39 1.39 -3.73 -24.87
N GLU A 40 0.32 -4.52 -24.98
CA GLU A 40 -0.91 -4.43 -24.18
C GLU A 40 -0.77 -4.84 -22.70
N GLY A 41 0.42 -5.31 -22.31
CA GLY A 41 0.78 -5.59 -20.92
C GLY A 41 1.30 -7.01 -20.72
N VAL A 42 1.88 -7.28 -19.55
CA VAL A 42 2.44 -8.61 -19.24
C VAL A 42 1.36 -9.68 -19.20
N ILE A 43 0.21 -9.40 -18.57
CA ILE A 43 -0.89 -10.36 -18.41
C ILE A 43 -1.55 -10.69 -19.76
N ALA A 44 -1.83 -9.65 -20.57
CA ALA A 44 -2.35 -9.85 -21.92
C ALA A 44 -1.40 -10.71 -22.78
N ARG A 45 -0.09 -10.43 -22.71
CA ARG A 45 0.91 -11.28 -23.39
C ARG A 45 0.91 -12.72 -22.87
N LEU A 46 0.82 -12.94 -21.56
CA LEU A 46 0.78 -14.28 -20.98
C LEU A 46 -0.44 -15.07 -21.50
N HIS A 47 -1.62 -14.43 -21.61
CA HIS A 47 -2.79 -15.08 -22.19
C HIS A 47 -2.60 -15.44 -23.67
N GLU A 48 -2.00 -14.57 -24.48
CA GLU A 48 -1.74 -14.89 -25.88
C GLU A 48 -0.68 -15.98 -26.05
N ILE A 49 0.34 -16.03 -25.16
CA ILE A 49 1.30 -17.14 -25.12
C ILE A 49 0.58 -18.45 -24.76
N SER A 50 -0.24 -18.46 -23.71
CA SER A 50 -1.00 -19.64 -23.27
C SER A 50 -1.88 -20.17 -24.40
N LYS A 51 -2.61 -19.26 -25.06
CA LYS A 51 -3.47 -19.58 -26.20
C LYS A 51 -2.69 -20.10 -27.40
N PHE A 52 -1.50 -19.56 -27.67
CA PHE A 52 -0.63 -20.10 -28.71
C PHE A 52 -0.24 -21.55 -28.42
N TYR A 53 0.17 -21.88 -27.19
CA TYR A 53 0.52 -23.27 -26.85
C TYR A 53 -0.68 -24.21 -26.90
N GLU A 54 -1.85 -23.77 -26.42
CA GLU A 54 -3.08 -24.57 -26.50
C GLU A 54 -3.41 -24.94 -27.95
N LEU A 55 -3.35 -23.96 -28.86
CA LEU A 55 -3.58 -24.18 -30.29
C LEU A 55 -2.52 -25.08 -30.91
N ALA A 56 -1.24 -24.93 -30.52
CA ALA A 56 -0.15 -25.76 -31.01
C ALA A 56 -0.29 -27.21 -30.53
N VAL A 57 -0.65 -27.46 -29.27
CA VAL A 57 -0.91 -28.80 -28.73
C VAL A 57 -2.09 -29.44 -29.47
N MET A 58 -3.20 -28.71 -29.63
CA MET A 58 -4.37 -29.19 -30.37
C MET A 58 -4.03 -29.55 -31.83
N GLN A 59 -3.17 -28.75 -32.48
CA GLN A 59 -2.69 -29.03 -33.83
C GLN A 59 -1.90 -30.33 -33.88
N LEU A 60 -0.95 -30.53 -32.95
CA LEU A 60 -0.11 -31.72 -32.89
C LEU A 60 -0.91 -32.98 -32.53
N GLU A 61 -1.85 -32.90 -31.60
CA GLU A 61 -2.76 -34.00 -31.28
C GLU A 61 -3.61 -34.40 -32.49
N GLY A 62 -4.12 -33.43 -33.25
CA GLY A 62 -4.85 -33.69 -34.48
C GLY A 62 -3.99 -34.40 -35.52
N CYS A 63 -2.75 -33.94 -35.72
CA CYS A 63 -1.81 -34.59 -36.63
C CYS A 63 -1.47 -36.02 -36.19
N LEU A 64 -1.18 -36.25 -34.91
CA LEU A 64 -0.85 -37.58 -34.39
C LEU A 64 -2.03 -38.56 -34.54
N LYS A 65 -3.26 -38.11 -34.26
CA LYS A 65 -4.47 -38.93 -34.45
C LYS A 65 -4.69 -39.29 -35.91
N PHE A 66 -4.55 -38.31 -36.80
CA PHE A 66 -4.71 -38.52 -38.24
C PHE A 66 -3.74 -39.57 -38.78
N VAL A 67 -2.46 -39.49 -38.39
CA VAL A 67 -1.47 -40.47 -38.83
C VAL A 67 -1.70 -41.84 -38.20
N ALA A 68 -2.13 -41.91 -36.93
CA ALA A 68 -2.47 -43.18 -36.29
C ALA A 68 -3.67 -43.88 -36.96
N GLU A 69 -4.66 -43.13 -37.43
CA GLU A 69 -5.80 -43.66 -38.18
C GLU A 69 -5.39 -44.17 -39.58
N GLU A 70 -4.54 -43.44 -40.31
CA GLU A 70 -4.02 -43.86 -41.61
C GLU A 70 -3.07 -45.08 -41.51
N ALA A 71 -2.30 -45.17 -40.43
CA ALA A 71 -1.42 -46.29 -40.11
C ALA A 71 -2.18 -47.58 -39.75
N ALA A 72 -3.44 -47.47 -39.31
CA ALA A 72 -4.28 -48.65 -39.08
C ALA A 72 -4.69 -49.33 -40.41
N ASP A 73 -4.75 -48.55 -41.50
CA ASP A 73 -5.11 -49.01 -42.85
C ASP A 73 -3.90 -49.39 -43.72
N SER A 74 -2.68 -49.01 -43.33
CA SER A 74 -1.45 -49.28 -44.08
C SER A 74 -0.19 -49.36 -43.20
N SER A 75 0.77 -50.21 -43.57
CA SER A 75 2.05 -50.32 -42.84
C SER A 75 2.88 -49.04 -43.01
N LEU A 76 3.23 -48.39 -41.90
CA LEU A 76 4.14 -47.25 -41.87
C LEU A 76 5.58 -47.65 -42.25
N GLU A 77 6.34 -46.71 -42.83
CA GLU A 77 7.78 -46.85 -42.98
C GLU A 77 8.50 -46.48 -41.68
N SER A 78 9.69 -47.04 -41.41
CA SER A 78 10.43 -46.76 -40.16
C SER A 78 10.79 -45.27 -39.97
N SER A 79 10.90 -44.53 -41.07
CA SER A 79 11.12 -43.07 -41.03
C SER A 79 9.90 -42.29 -40.53
N ASP A 80 8.69 -42.82 -40.75
CA ASP A 80 7.44 -42.20 -40.29
C ASP A 80 7.26 -42.41 -38.79
N GLU A 81 7.65 -43.58 -38.26
CA GLU A 81 7.62 -43.87 -36.83
C GLU A 81 8.55 -42.95 -36.03
N GLU A 82 9.77 -42.67 -36.52
CA GLU A 82 10.70 -41.75 -35.88
C GLU A 82 10.14 -40.31 -35.85
N ALA A 83 9.59 -39.83 -36.96
CA ALA A 83 8.98 -38.51 -37.04
C ALA A 83 7.77 -38.36 -36.10
N LEU A 84 6.99 -39.43 -35.89
CA LEU A 84 5.88 -39.44 -34.92
C LEU A 84 6.38 -39.38 -33.48
N GLY A 85 7.49 -40.06 -33.18
CA GLY A 85 8.17 -39.98 -31.89
C GLY A 85 8.62 -38.54 -31.58
N ASP A 86 9.31 -37.90 -32.52
CA ASP A 86 9.74 -36.50 -32.38
C ASP A 86 8.54 -35.55 -32.18
N LEU A 87 7.44 -35.78 -32.92
CA LEU A 87 6.24 -34.96 -32.84
C LEU A 87 5.54 -35.11 -31.47
N ALA A 88 5.52 -36.33 -30.93
CA ALA A 88 5.01 -36.59 -29.58
C ALA A 88 5.87 -35.92 -28.51
N GLU A 89 7.20 -35.94 -28.64
CA GLU A 89 8.10 -35.23 -27.73
C GLU A 89 7.87 -33.71 -27.78
N ILE A 90 7.71 -33.14 -28.98
CA ILE A 90 7.40 -31.71 -29.15
C ILE A 90 6.07 -31.38 -28.48
N LYS A 91 5.03 -32.21 -28.63
CA LYS A 91 3.73 -32.01 -27.97
C LYS A 91 3.90 -31.99 -26.45
N ASP A 92 4.57 -32.98 -25.86
CA ASP A 92 4.77 -33.05 -24.41
C ASP A 92 5.55 -31.83 -23.88
N ARG A 93 6.55 -31.36 -24.63
CA ARG A 93 7.28 -30.13 -24.32
C ARG A 93 6.40 -28.89 -24.37
N LEU A 94 5.50 -28.79 -25.36
CA LEU A 94 4.56 -27.67 -25.46
C LEU A 94 3.50 -27.70 -24.34
N GLU A 95 3.02 -28.88 -23.95
CA GLU A 95 2.15 -29.05 -22.79
C GLU A 95 2.83 -28.61 -21.49
N GLY A 96 4.12 -28.91 -21.33
CA GLY A 96 4.91 -28.43 -20.20
C GLY A 96 4.95 -26.90 -20.14
N ARG A 97 5.25 -26.25 -21.27
CA ARG A 97 5.28 -24.78 -21.37
C ARG A 97 3.90 -24.15 -21.16
N LEU A 98 2.83 -24.79 -21.63
CA LEU A 98 1.45 -24.36 -21.38
C LEU A 98 1.17 -24.32 -19.88
N LYS A 99 1.46 -25.40 -19.16
CA LYS A 99 1.29 -25.48 -17.69
C LYS A 99 2.11 -24.42 -16.96
N GLU A 100 3.37 -24.20 -17.37
CA GLU A 100 4.21 -23.13 -16.82
C GLU A 100 3.56 -21.75 -16.99
N THR A 101 2.98 -21.48 -18.17
CA THR A 101 2.30 -20.21 -18.43
C THR A 101 0.98 -20.06 -17.67
N GLU A 102 0.19 -21.11 -17.51
CA GLU A 102 -1.03 -21.11 -16.70
C GLU A 102 -0.73 -20.82 -15.23
N LEU A 103 0.36 -21.38 -14.69
CA LEU A 103 0.85 -21.07 -13.35
C LEU A 103 1.29 -19.61 -13.25
N ALA A 104 2.00 -19.08 -14.25
CA ALA A 104 2.41 -17.68 -14.27
C ALA A 104 1.22 -16.71 -14.31
N ILE A 105 0.14 -17.05 -15.04
CA ILE A 105 -1.12 -16.29 -15.05
C ILE A 105 -1.76 -16.33 -13.67
N SER A 106 -1.93 -17.52 -13.10
CA SER A 106 -2.55 -17.71 -11.79
C SER A 106 -1.83 -16.93 -10.68
N GLU A 107 -0.51 -16.90 -10.73
CA GLU A 107 0.31 -16.11 -9.81
C GLU A 107 0.10 -14.59 -9.97
N LYS A 108 -0.07 -14.11 -11.21
CA LYS A 108 -0.42 -12.70 -11.46
C LYS A 108 -1.81 -12.34 -10.97
N ASP A 109 -2.78 -13.23 -11.12
CA ASP A 109 -4.14 -13.01 -10.62
C ASP A 109 -4.17 -12.96 -9.09
N ARG A 110 -3.39 -13.82 -8.43
CA ARG A 110 -3.17 -13.78 -6.98
C ARG A 110 -2.56 -12.46 -6.55
N GLU A 111 -1.47 -12.03 -7.20
CA GLU A 111 -0.79 -10.77 -6.91
C GLU A 111 -1.72 -9.56 -7.06
N LEU A 112 -2.54 -9.53 -8.13
CA LEU A 112 -3.52 -8.46 -8.35
C LEU A 112 -4.60 -8.45 -7.27
N SER A 113 -5.11 -9.62 -6.89
CA SER A 113 -6.12 -9.75 -5.85
C SER A 113 -5.62 -9.24 -4.50
N GLU A 114 -4.40 -9.61 -4.12
CA GLU A 114 -3.75 -9.14 -2.89
C GLU A 114 -3.51 -7.63 -2.90
N ARG A 115 -3.06 -7.07 -4.04
CA ARG A 115 -2.91 -5.62 -4.18
C ARG A 115 -4.23 -4.88 -4.00
N LEU A 116 -5.31 -5.41 -4.57
CA LEU A 116 -6.64 -4.82 -4.46
C LEU A 116 -7.16 -4.86 -3.02
N GLU A 117 -6.97 -5.98 -2.32
CA GLU A 117 -7.32 -6.11 -0.90
C GLU A 117 -6.53 -5.12 -0.04
N ASN A 118 -5.22 -5.00 -0.27
CA ASN A 118 -4.37 -4.07 0.46
C ASN A 118 -4.78 -2.60 0.20
N GLU A 119 -5.07 -2.25 -1.06
CA GLU A 119 -5.55 -0.91 -1.41
C GLU A 119 -6.87 -0.59 -0.69
N MET A 120 -7.80 -1.55 -0.60
CA MET A 120 -9.05 -1.40 0.13
C MET A 120 -8.80 -1.16 1.63
N LYS A 121 -7.91 -1.92 2.26
CA LYS A 121 -7.53 -1.74 3.68
C LYS A 121 -6.89 -0.36 3.92
N LEU A 122 -6.01 0.07 3.02
CA LEU A 122 -5.38 1.40 3.06
C LEU A 122 -6.41 2.52 2.96
N ARG A 123 -7.37 2.42 2.02
CA ARG A 123 -8.46 3.41 1.88
C ARG A 123 -9.31 3.49 3.14
N GLN A 124 -9.67 2.36 3.75
CA GLN A 124 -10.44 2.34 5.00
C GLN A 124 -9.68 2.96 6.17
N ALA A 125 -8.39 2.66 6.30
CA ALA A 125 -7.54 3.24 7.33
C ALA A 125 -7.39 4.75 7.16
N LEU A 126 -7.25 5.21 5.91
CA LEU A 126 -7.16 6.63 5.57
C LEU A 126 -8.47 7.35 5.92
N GLU A 127 -9.62 6.79 5.56
CA GLU A 127 -10.94 7.37 5.89
C GLU A 127 -11.16 7.45 7.41
N LEU A 128 -10.70 6.45 8.16
CA LEU A 128 -10.76 6.48 9.62
C LEU A 128 -9.90 7.60 10.19
N LYS A 129 -8.68 7.78 9.67
CA LYS A 129 -7.77 8.84 10.10
C LYS A 129 -8.26 10.23 9.71
N GLU A 130 -8.92 10.39 8.56
CA GLU A 130 -9.57 11.64 8.18
C GLU A 130 -10.66 12.02 9.17
N ARG A 131 -11.54 11.08 9.54
CA ARG A 131 -12.57 11.31 10.57
C ARG A 131 -11.98 11.66 11.95
N GLU A 132 -10.90 11.00 12.36
CA GLU A 132 -10.19 11.35 13.60
C GLU A 132 -9.62 12.77 13.56
N LEU A 133 -9.02 13.17 12.43
CA LEU A 133 -8.49 14.53 12.25
C LEU A 133 -9.59 15.58 12.26
N GLU A 134 -10.74 15.31 11.65
CA GLU A 134 -11.91 16.19 11.70
C GLU A 134 -12.42 16.37 13.14
N ALA A 135 -12.51 15.28 13.91
CA ALA A 135 -12.91 15.34 15.31
C ALA A 135 -11.92 16.15 16.17
N LEU A 136 -10.61 15.95 15.96
CA LEU A 136 -9.57 16.73 16.64
C LEU A 136 -9.62 18.21 16.27
N ARG A 137 -9.83 18.55 14.99
CA ARG A 137 -10.02 19.94 14.54
C ARG A 137 -11.22 20.58 15.21
N ALA A 138 -12.37 19.88 15.24
CA ALA A 138 -13.58 20.37 15.90
C ALA A 138 -13.35 20.60 17.40
N ASN A 139 -12.67 19.70 18.09
CA ASN A 139 -12.32 19.86 19.51
C ASN A 139 -11.39 21.07 19.73
N LEU A 140 -10.41 21.28 18.85
CA LEU A 140 -9.47 22.40 18.94
C LEU A 140 -10.17 23.74 18.68
N GLU A 141 -11.09 23.80 17.72
CA GLU A 141 -11.98 24.96 17.50
C GLU A 141 -12.88 25.24 18.71
N LEU A 142 -13.30 24.20 19.44
CA LEU A 142 -14.14 24.35 20.62
C LEU A 142 -13.32 24.88 21.81
N GLU A 143 -12.11 24.36 22.02
CA GLU A 143 -11.20 24.84 23.06
C GLU A 143 -10.73 26.28 22.80
N THR A 144 -10.42 26.65 21.56
CA THR A 144 -10.07 28.04 21.21
C THR A 144 -11.21 29.02 21.49
N LYS A 145 -12.46 28.69 21.12
CA LYS A 145 -13.64 29.50 21.46
C LYS A 145 -13.86 29.62 22.98
N LYS A 146 -13.58 28.55 23.74
CA LYS A 146 -13.65 28.62 25.22
C LYS A 146 -12.60 29.56 25.77
N THR A 147 -11.36 29.50 25.29
CA THR A 147 -10.29 30.39 25.77
C THR A 147 -10.53 31.84 25.37
N GLU A 148 -11.03 32.10 24.15
CA GLU A 148 -11.44 33.46 23.72
C GLU A 148 -12.58 34.00 24.58
N GLY A 149 -13.58 33.19 24.92
CA GLY A 149 -14.67 33.62 25.82
C GLY A 149 -14.19 33.89 27.26
N ILE A 150 -13.15 33.18 27.73
CA ILE A 150 -12.49 33.44 29.01
C ILE A 150 -11.67 34.73 28.92
N GLU A 151 -10.88 34.93 27.85
CA GLU A 151 -10.12 36.15 27.62
C GLU A 151 -11.04 37.37 27.49
N GLU A 152 -12.18 37.25 26.83
CA GLU A 152 -13.20 38.30 26.72
C GLU A 152 -13.87 38.58 28.07
N GLN A 153 -14.13 37.56 28.90
CA GLN A 153 -14.59 37.77 30.28
C GLN A 153 -13.51 38.42 31.16
N VAL A 154 -12.24 38.07 31.01
CA VAL A 154 -11.13 38.66 31.76
C VAL A 154 -10.90 40.11 31.32
N LEU A 155 -10.94 40.40 30.02
CA LEU A 155 -10.87 41.75 29.46
C LEU A 155 -12.09 42.59 29.84
N SER A 156 -13.30 42.03 29.82
CA SER A 156 -14.52 42.69 30.28
C SER A 156 -14.46 42.99 31.78
N ASN A 157 -13.94 42.07 32.60
CA ASN A 157 -13.67 42.28 34.03
C ASN A 157 -12.48 43.24 34.29
N LEU A 158 -11.62 43.48 33.29
CA LEU A 158 -10.56 44.48 33.34
C LEU A 158 -11.10 45.87 32.97
N VAL A 159 -12.02 45.94 32.01
CA VAL A 159 -12.66 47.18 31.51
C VAL A 159 -13.81 47.67 32.41
N ILE A 160 -14.53 46.78 33.09
CA ILE A 160 -15.55 47.14 34.11
C ILE A 160 -14.91 47.31 35.50
N GLY A 161 -13.71 46.77 35.70
CA GLY A 161 -12.95 46.87 36.94
C GLY A 161 -11.98 48.05 36.98
N ASP A 162 -12.42 49.23 36.56
CA ASP A 162 -11.68 50.48 36.80
C ASP A 162 -11.92 50.92 38.26
N GLY A 163 -10.93 50.69 39.12
CA GLY A 163 -10.79 51.48 40.34
C GLY A 163 -10.54 50.79 41.68
N LYS A 164 -10.46 49.45 41.83
CA LYS A 164 -10.30 48.83 43.17
C LYS A 164 -9.47 47.53 43.29
N ARG A 165 -8.58 47.21 42.34
CA ARG A 165 -7.68 46.03 42.50
C ARG A 165 -6.30 46.35 43.09
N ASP A 166 -5.92 47.62 43.15
CA ASP A 166 -4.61 48.02 43.68
C ASP A 166 -4.66 48.42 45.18
N GLU A 167 -5.85 48.79 45.71
CA GLU A 167 -6.01 49.11 47.13
C GLU A 167 -5.70 47.89 48.03
N GLY A 168 -6.20 46.70 47.69
CA GLY A 168 -6.03 45.53 48.57
C GLY A 168 -4.60 44.98 48.66
N PHE A 169 -3.80 45.11 47.59
CA PHE A 169 -2.38 44.70 47.61
C PHE A 169 -1.50 45.79 48.23
N SER A 170 -1.85 47.07 48.03
CA SER A 170 -1.19 48.19 48.71
C SER A 170 -1.44 48.15 50.22
N ASP A 171 -2.67 47.94 50.67
CA ASP A 171 -3.01 47.85 52.09
C ASP A 171 -2.28 46.69 52.79
N LEU A 172 -2.16 45.55 52.11
CA LEU A 172 -1.43 44.40 52.63
C LEU A 172 0.06 44.68 52.69
N LYS A 173 0.62 45.32 51.66
CA LYS A 173 2.02 45.73 51.61
C LYS A 173 2.34 46.73 52.73
N ASP A 174 1.51 47.74 52.91
CA ASP A 174 1.67 48.77 53.95
C ASP A 174 1.56 48.14 55.35
N SER A 175 0.66 47.17 55.53
CA SER A 175 0.52 46.40 56.78
C SER A 175 1.75 45.54 57.08
N VAL A 176 2.33 44.89 56.07
CA VAL A 176 3.56 44.09 56.20
C VAL A 176 4.76 45.00 56.50
N ASP A 177 4.88 46.13 55.80
CA ASP A 177 5.95 47.10 56.01
C ASP A 177 5.88 47.69 57.42
N GLN A 178 4.68 47.98 57.92
CA GLN A 178 4.44 48.42 59.30
C GLN A 178 4.84 47.34 60.33
N GLN A 179 4.53 46.07 60.07
CA GLN A 179 4.94 44.95 60.93
C GLN A 179 6.45 44.78 60.98
N VAL A 180 7.12 44.85 59.83
CA VAL A 180 8.58 44.77 59.73
C VAL A 180 9.23 45.94 60.46
N TRP A 181 8.66 47.15 60.35
CA TRP A 181 9.14 48.32 61.08
C TRP A 181 9.02 48.15 62.60
N ASN A 182 7.86 47.67 63.08
CA ASN A 182 7.65 47.41 64.50
C ASN A 182 8.63 46.35 65.04
N ILE A 183 8.92 45.30 64.28
CA ILE A 183 9.89 44.27 64.68
C ILE A 183 11.31 44.87 64.75
N LYS A 184 11.70 45.74 63.79
CA LYS A 184 12.99 46.44 63.85
C LYS A 184 13.13 47.31 65.09
N GLN A 185 12.11 48.08 65.42
CA GLN A 185 12.10 48.94 66.62
C GLN A 185 12.17 48.15 67.93
N GLN A 186 11.70 46.90 67.95
CA GLN A 186 11.81 46.02 69.12
C GLN A 186 13.17 45.30 69.23
N LEU A 187 14.01 45.36 68.19
CA LEU A 187 15.31 44.70 68.14
C LEU A 187 16.50 45.67 68.28
N ASP A 188 16.28 46.97 68.15
CA ASP A 188 17.27 48.01 68.49
C ASP A 188 17.05 48.47 69.94
N PRO A 189 17.87 48.03 70.93
CA PRO A 189 17.86 48.64 72.25
C PRO A 189 18.41 50.06 72.16
N GLU A 190 17.60 51.04 72.57
CA GLU A 190 18.04 52.43 72.79
C GLU A 190 19.20 52.43 73.82
N ASP A 191 20.38 52.91 73.40
CA ASP A 191 21.49 53.25 74.29
C ASP A 191 21.05 54.42 75.20
N GLU A 192 20.52 54.11 76.39
CA GLU A 192 20.30 55.12 77.42
C GLU A 192 21.62 55.51 78.09
N VAL A 193 22.20 56.60 77.63
CA VAL A 193 23.16 57.40 78.39
C VAL A 193 22.41 58.12 79.52
N THR A 194 22.66 57.75 80.77
CA THR A 194 22.35 58.63 81.91
C THR A 194 23.55 58.77 82.85
N GLU A 195 23.84 60.04 83.13
CA GLU A 195 24.90 60.55 83.99
C GLU A 195 24.75 60.06 85.44
N GLY A 196 25.87 59.73 86.08
CA GLY A 196 25.95 59.44 87.50
C GLY A 196 27.37 59.61 87.99
N GLY A 197 27.72 60.83 88.40
CA GLY A 197 29.00 61.14 89.02
C GLY A 197 29.17 60.50 90.40
N ASP A 198 30.34 59.89 90.56
CA ASP A 198 31.28 60.03 91.67
C ASP A 198 31.10 59.32 93.03
N ILE A 199 32.20 58.59 93.35
CA ILE A 199 32.85 58.34 94.67
C ILE A 199 32.25 57.14 95.46
N MET A 200 32.99 56.13 95.97
CA MET A 200 34.40 56.04 96.35
C MET A 200 35.00 54.62 96.23
N VAL A 201 36.28 54.59 95.85
CA VAL A 201 37.44 54.09 96.63
C VAL A 201 37.24 52.81 97.46
N LEU A 202 38.04 51.78 97.17
CA LEU A 202 38.85 51.09 98.17
C LEU A 202 40.14 50.53 97.55
N LYS A 203 41.27 50.98 98.12
CA LYS A 203 42.63 50.37 98.09
C LYS A 203 42.52 48.87 98.45
N ALA A 204 43.43 47.98 98.06
CA ALA A 204 44.88 48.09 97.86
C ALA A 204 45.37 47.07 96.83
#